data_AF-E0TYY0-F1
#
_entry.id   AF-E0TYY0-F1
#
_cell.length_a   1.000
_cell.length_b   1.000
_cell.length_c   1.000
_cell.angle_alpha   90.00
_cell.angle_beta   90.00
_cell.angle_gamma   90.00
#
_symmetry.space_group_name_H-M   'P 1'
#
loop_
_entity.id
_entity.type
_entity.pdbx_description
1 polymer ?
#
loop_
_entity_poly.entity_id
_entity_poly.type
_entity_poly.pdbx_seq_one_letter_code
_entity_poly.pdbx_strand_id
1 'polypeptide(L)'
;MHLTLQSVYPAMIIIFFLYKKIKRSIGYQPLKPRWLFTRMILFSLFAFGLSIFSVIHPFLYGYLIFGILGGWLLVVFAKKNISFEKRRGKIYFRTHIWVEIILLTLFLSRFLYRVTELYLTSPDLNSLGSYSQSIGTDPLTIGVFFLIAVYYIGFSSFVIKLSRNELDQNGHSKEKDILAR
;
A
#
# COMPACT_ATOMS: atom_id res chain seq x y z
N MET A 1 -3.35 36.19 -5.50
CA MET A 1 -2.05 35.47 -5.62
C MET A 1 -1.69 34.62 -4.39
N HIS A 2 -2.63 34.26 -3.50
CA HIS A 2 -2.35 33.38 -2.34
C HIS A 2 -2.53 31.87 -2.62
N LEU A 3 -3.24 31.50 -3.68
CA LEU A 3 -3.53 30.10 -4.05
C LEU A 3 -2.31 29.30 -4.55
N THR A 4 -1.30 29.98 -5.10
CA THR A 4 -0.09 29.33 -5.64
C THR A 4 0.84 28.87 -4.52
N LEU A 5 1.04 29.66 -3.46
CA LEU A 5 1.88 29.25 -2.33
C LEU A 5 1.30 28.06 -1.54
N GLN A 6 -0.02 28.01 -1.38
CA GLN A 6 -0.70 26.97 -0.61
C GLN A 6 -0.63 25.59 -1.30
N SER A 7 -0.52 25.57 -2.63
CA SER A 7 -0.36 24.35 -3.44
C SER A 7 1.09 23.86 -3.51
N VAL A 8 2.08 24.72 -3.23
CA VAL A 8 3.51 24.37 -3.29
C VAL A 8 3.96 23.55 -2.08
N TYR A 9 3.42 23.85 -0.88
CA TYR A 9 3.69 23.08 0.34
C TYR A 9 3.42 21.57 0.21
N PRO A 10 2.23 21.13 -0.23
CA PRO A 10 1.93 19.72 -0.39
C PRO A 10 2.84 19.05 -1.44
N ALA A 11 3.14 19.73 -2.54
CA ALA A 11 4.06 19.23 -3.57
C ALA A 11 5.48 18.99 -3.01
N MET A 12 6.01 19.90 -2.18
CA MET A 12 7.31 19.71 -1.52
C MET A 12 7.29 18.53 -0.54
N ILE A 13 6.20 18.34 0.21
CA ILE A 13 6.04 17.19 1.11
C ILE A 13 6.07 15.88 0.32
N ILE A 14 5.40 15.82 -0.84
CA ILE A 14 5.44 14.64 -1.73
C ILE A 14 6.87 14.32 -2.12
N ILE A 15 7.58 15.30 -2.68
CA ILE A 15 8.95 15.13 -3.18
C ILE A 15 9.87 14.68 -2.04
N PHE A 16 9.70 15.24 -0.84
CA PHE A 16 10.47 14.86 0.34
C PHE A 16 10.20 13.41 0.77
N PHE A 17 8.94 12.99 0.86
CA PHE A 17 8.59 11.60 1.21
C PHE A 17 9.08 10.61 0.15
N LEU A 18 8.92 10.93 -1.14
CA LEU A 18 9.44 10.13 -2.25
C LEU A 18 10.96 10.01 -2.16
N TYR A 19 11.67 11.13 -2.04
CA TYR A 19 13.13 11.16 -1.95
C TYR A 19 13.65 10.33 -0.77
N LYS A 20 13.05 10.52 0.42
CA LYS A 20 13.43 9.76 1.62
C LYS A 20 13.18 8.27 1.45
N LYS A 21 12.09 7.88 0.81
CA LYS A 21 11.77 6.46 0.53
C LYS A 21 12.73 5.86 -0.50
N ILE A 22 12.98 6.56 -1.60
CA ILE A 22 13.94 6.15 -2.64
C ILE A 22 15.31 5.93 -2.01
N LYS A 23 15.82 6.92 -1.28
CA LYS A 23 17.13 6.87 -0.64
C LYS A 23 17.26 5.71 0.36
N ARG A 24 16.21 5.43 1.15
CA ARG A 24 16.21 4.35 2.15
C ARG A 24 16.07 2.95 1.55
N SER A 25 15.61 2.86 0.31
CA SER A 25 15.32 1.60 -0.36
C SER A 25 16.35 1.21 -1.42
N ILE A 26 17.45 1.98 -1.54
CA ILE A 26 18.64 1.57 -2.29
C ILE A 26 19.41 0.56 -1.43
N GLY A 27 19.32 -0.72 -1.79
CA GLY A 27 20.08 -1.82 -1.19
C GLY A 27 19.27 -3.10 -0.95
N TYR A 28 19.96 -4.18 -0.59
CA TYR A 28 19.33 -5.44 -0.21
C TYR A 28 18.76 -5.33 1.20
N GLN A 29 17.43 -5.43 1.33
CA GLN A 29 16.77 -5.36 2.63
C GLN A 29 16.52 -6.76 3.18
N PRO A 30 16.91 -7.03 4.45
CA PRO A 30 16.53 -8.28 5.10
C PRO A 30 15.02 -8.30 5.28
N LEU A 31 14.39 -9.45 4.98
CA LEU A 31 12.95 -9.61 5.15
C LEU A 31 12.57 -9.39 6.63
N LYS A 32 11.72 -8.39 6.88
CA LYS A 32 11.15 -8.11 8.20
C LYS A 32 9.65 -8.47 8.21
N PRO A 33 9.29 -9.73 8.50
CA PRO A 33 7.90 -10.21 8.39
C PRO A 33 6.92 -9.44 9.28
N ARG A 34 7.35 -8.97 10.45
CA ARG A 34 6.51 -8.18 11.37
C ARG A 34 5.95 -6.91 10.73
N TRP A 35 6.76 -6.18 9.97
CA TRP A 35 6.33 -4.94 9.32
C TRP A 35 5.39 -5.20 8.13
N LEU A 36 5.56 -6.33 7.44
CA LEU A 36 4.66 -6.75 6.37
C LEU A 36 3.26 -7.07 6.93
N PHE A 37 3.21 -7.74 8.08
CA PHE A 37 1.94 -8.06 8.75
C PHE A 37 1.19 -6.81 9.22
N THR A 38 1.88 -5.86 9.85
CA THR A 38 1.28 -4.57 10.25
C THR A 38 0.69 -3.82 9.05
N ARG A 39 1.41 -3.78 7.92
CA ARG A 39 0.91 -3.15 6.69
C ARG A 39 -0.33 -3.86 6.15
N MET A 40 -0.30 -5.20 6.12
CA MET A 40 -1.44 -6.00 5.68
C MET A 40 -2.70 -5.71 6.52
N ILE A 41 -2.59 -5.71 7.85
CA ILE A 41 -3.72 -5.41 8.74
C ILE A 41 -4.25 -3.99 8.50
N LEU A 42 -3.34 -3.01 8.43
CA LEU A 42 -3.73 -1.61 8.24
C LEU A 42 -4.54 -1.42 6.95
N PHE A 43 -4.06 -1.96 5.83
CA PHE A 43 -4.75 -1.85 4.55
C PHE A 43 -6.03 -2.70 4.49
N SER A 44 -6.07 -3.83 5.18
CA SER A 44 -7.27 -4.66 5.32
C SER A 44 -8.37 -3.92 6.08
N LEU A 45 -8.02 -3.24 7.19
CA LEU A 45 -8.96 -2.44 7.97
C LEU A 45 -9.49 -1.24 7.16
N PHE A 46 -8.60 -0.58 6.41
CA PHE A 46 -9.00 0.49 5.48
C PHE A 46 -9.97 -0.01 4.41
N ALA A 47 -9.65 -1.11 3.71
CA ALA A 47 -10.52 -1.69 2.69
C ALA A 47 -11.88 -2.09 3.26
N PHE A 48 -11.90 -2.65 4.47
CA PHE A 48 -13.14 -3.02 5.15
C PHE A 48 -14.01 -1.80 5.45
N GLY A 49 -13.42 -0.74 6.02
CA GLY A 49 -14.15 0.52 6.27
C GLY A 49 -14.71 1.14 4.99
N LEU A 50 -13.90 1.18 3.92
CA LEU A 50 -14.33 1.66 2.60
C LEU A 50 -15.44 0.78 1.98
N SER A 51 -15.40 -0.53 2.19
CA SER A 51 -16.44 -1.45 1.70
C SER A 51 -17.80 -1.15 2.34
N ILE A 52 -17.83 -0.84 3.63
CA ILE A 52 -19.07 -0.46 4.34
C ILE A 52 -19.64 0.82 3.73
N PHE A 53 -18.79 1.82 3.47
CA PHE A 53 -19.21 3.06 2.81
C PHE A 53 -19.76 2.83 1.40
N SER A 54 -19.17 1.91 0.65
CA SER A 54 -19.62 1.65 -0.72
C SER A 54 -20.98 0.97 -0.81
N VAL A 55 -21.44 0.27 0.23
CA VAL A 55 -22.80 -0.32 0.26
C VAL A 55 -23.88 0.77 0.23
N ILE A 56 -23.54 1.98 0.69
CA ILE A 56 -24.48 3.11 0.81
C ILE A 56 -24.72 3.80 -0.55
N HIS A 57 -23.75 3.76 -1.49
CA HIS A 57 -23.91 4.39 -2.80
C HIS A 57 -23.67 3.41 -3.96
N PRO A 58 -24.72 2.96 -4.65
CA PRO A 58 -24.63 2.00 -5.76
C PRO A 58 -23.73 2.44 -6.92
N PHE A 59 -23.55 3.75 -7.11
CA PHE A 59 -22.68 4.31 -8.16
C PHE A 59 -21.20 3.93 -7.99
N LEU A 60 -20.77 3.60 -6.77
CA LEU A 60 -19.37 3.31 -6.44
C LEU A 60 -18.92 1.91 -6.87
N TYR A 61 -19.85 0.99 -7.17
CA TYR A 61 -19.51 -0.41 -7.49
C TYR A 61 -18.58 -0.55 -8.70
N GLY A 62 -18.75 0.31 -9.73
CA GLY A 62 -17.87 0.29 -10.90
C GLY A 62 -16.41 0.57 -10.52
N TYR A 63 -16.16 1.62 -9.74
CA TYR A 63 -14.82 2.00 -9.28
C TYR A 63 -14.23 0.97 -8.32
N LEU A 64 -15.07 0.31 -7.54
CA LEU A 64 -14.70 -0.81 -6.68
C LEU A 64 -14.11 -1.97 -7.50
N ILE A 65 -14.82 -2.38 -8.56
CA ILE A 65 -14.40 -3.45 -9.46
C ILE A 65 -13.10 -3.06 -10.18
N PHE A 66 -13.02 -1.83 -10.70
CA PHE A 66 -11.79 -1.32 -11.32
C PHE A 66 -10.61 -1.30 -10.35
N GLY A 67 -10.84 -0.87 -9.10
CA GLY A 67 -9.83 -0.88 -8.06
C GLY A 67 -9.32 -2.29 -7.76
N ILE A 68 -10.23 -3.25 -7.59
CA ILE A 68 -9.87 -4.65 -7.33
C ILE A 68 -9.10 -5.26 -8.51
N LEU A 69 -9.59 -5.08 -9.73
CA LEU A 69 -8.94 -5.60 -10.94
C LEU A 69 -7.55 -4.99 -11.13
N GLY A 70 -7.43 -3.66 -10.99
CA GLY A 70 -6.14 -2.97 -11.08
C GLY A 70 -5.16 -3.41 -10.00
N GLY A 71 -5.63 -3.54 -8.76
CA GLY A 71 -4.82 -4.01 -7.63
C GLY A 71 -4.33 -5.44 -7.85
N TRP A 72 -5.20 -6.32 -8.34
CA TRP A 72 -4.86 -7.70 -8.65
C TRP A 72 -3.83 -7.80 -9.79
N LEU A 73 -4.00 -7.01 -10.86
CA LEU A 73 -3.03 -6.93 -11.96
C LEU A 73 -1.65 -6.51 -11.47
N LEU A 74 -1.59 -5.52 -10.56
CA LEU A 74 -0.35 -5.08 -9.92
C LEU A 74 0.29 -6.19 -9.08
N VAL A 75 -0.50 -7.01 -8.37
CA VAL A 75 0.04 -8.16 -7.62
C VAL A 75 0.69 -9.16 -8.55
N VAL A 76 0.04 -9.50 -9.67
CA VAL A 76 0.59 -10.42 -10.68
C VAL A 76 1.88 -9.86 -11.29
N PHE A 77 1.87 -8.57 -11.64
CA PHE A 77 3.04 -7.89 -12.18
C PHE A 77 4.20 -7.83 -11.18
N ALA A 78 3.90 -7.52 -9.91
CA ALA A 78 4.89 -7.50 -8.86
C ALA A 78 5.50 -8.89 -8.67
N LYS A 79 4.68 -9.95 -8.58
CA LYS A 79 5.16 -11.33 -8.45
C LYS A 79 6.18 -11.72 -9.52
N LYS A 80 5.93 -11.34 -10.78
CA LYS A 80 6.82 -11.65 -11.91
C LYS A 80 8.19 -10.97 -11.81
N ASN A 81 8.27 -9.82 -11.12
CA ASN A 81 9.47 -8.99 -11.05
C ASN A 81 10.22 -9.07 -9.71
N ILE A 82 9.88 -10.01 -8.82
CA ILE A 82 10.63 -10.17 -7.56
C ILE A 82 11.89 -10.99 -7.84
N SER A 83 13.04 -10.40 -7.51
CA SER A 83 14.32 -11.11 -7.48
C SER A 83 14.67 -11.45 -6.04
N PHE A 84 15.01 -12.72 -5.82
CA PHE A 84 15.37 -13.27 -4.52
C PHE A 84 16.85 -13.57 -4.52
N GLU A 85 17.54 -13.17 -3.45
CA GLU A 85 18.93 -13.57 -3.27
C GLU A 85 19.13 -14.16 -1.88
N LYS A 86 19.56 -15.42 -1.83
CA LYS A 86 19.84 -16.14 -0.59
C LYS A 86 21.31 -15.95 -0.26
N ARG A 87 21.62 -15.22 0.82
CA ARG A 87 22.99 -15.02 1.31
C ARG A 87 23.09 -15.43 2.77
N ARG A 88 23.99 -16.37 3.08
CA ARG A 88 24.33 -16.80 4.46
C ARG A 88 23.10 -17.12 5.33
N GLY A 89 22.18 -17.94 4.83
CA GLY A 89 20.98 -18.37 5.56
C GLY A 89 19.91 -17.30 5.79
N LYS A 90 20.09 -16.07 5.27
CA LYS A 90 19.09 -15.00 5.30
C LYS A 90 18.61 -14.71 3.89
N ILE A 91 17.30 -14.58 3.72
CA ILE A 91 16.68 -14.23 2.45
C ILE A 91 16.68 -12.72 2.32
N TYR A 92 17.41 -12.21 1.34
CA TYR A 92 17.38 -10.81 0.96
C TYR A 92 16.42 -10.67 -0.22
N PHE A 93 15.41 -9.83 -0.01
CA PHE A 93 14.43 -9.52 -1.05
C PHE A 93 14.79 -8.18 -1.66
N ARG A 94 14.78 -8.13 -2.99
CA ARG A 94 14.73 -6.87 -3.72
C ARG A 94 13.31 -6.70 -4.27
N THR A 95 12.46 -6.04 -3.48
CA THR A 95 11.17 -5.58 -4.00
C THR A 95 11.43 -4.52 -5.06
N HIS A 96 10.68 -4.57 -6.17
CA HIS A 96 10.79 -3.57 -7.22
C HIS A 96 10.28 -2.22 -6.70
N ILE A 97 11.22 -1.34 -6.33
CA ILE A 97 10.99 0.00 -5.77
C ILE A 97 9.92 0.79 -6.54
N TRP A 98 9.87 0.61 -7.86
CA TRP A 98 8.98 1.35 -8.73
C TRP A 98 7.51 1.13 -8.39
N VAL A 99 7.10 -0.10 -8.03
CA VAL A 99 5.69 -0.36 -7.70
C VAL A 99 5.30 0.36 -6.40
N GLU A 100 6.20 0.31 -5.41
CA GLU A 100 6.02 1.02 -4.15
C GLU A 100 6.03 2.55 -4.29
N ILE A 101 6.78 3.09 -5.26
CA ILE A 101 6.82 4.53 -5.56
C ILE A 101 5.55 4.94 -6.30
N ILE A 102 5.13 4.19 -7.32
CA ILE A 102 3.91 4.49 -8.09
C ILE A 102 2.71 4.53 -7.15
N LEU A 103 2.56 3.53 -6.27
CA LEU A 103 1.47 3.49 -5.30
C LEU A 103 1.54 4.61 -4.27
N LEU A 104 2.74 4.92 -3.76
CA LEU A 104 2.91 6.03 -2.82
C LEU A 104 2.56 7.37 -3.49
N THR A 105 3.01 7.56 -4.73
CA THR A 105 2.76 8.79 -5.50
C THR A 105 1.28 8.95 -5.77
N LEU A 106 0.61 7.87 -6.21
CA LEU A 106 -0.83 7.86 -6.47
C LEU A 106 -1.64 8.12 -5.19
N PHE A 107 -1.26 7.48 -4.08
CA PHE A 107 -1.87 7.70 -2.79
C PHE A 107 -1.71 9.15 -2.33
N LEU A 108 -0.48 9.67 -2.38
CA LEU A 108 -0.15 10.96 -1.81
C LEU A 108 -0.69 12.11 -2.66
N SER A 109 -0.69 11.98 -3.99
CA SER A 109 -1.34 12.95 -4.87
C SER A 109 -2.84 13.03 -4.60
N ARG A 110 -3.51 11.88 -4.45
CA ARG A 110 -4.94 11.84 -4.17
C ARG A 110 -5.27 12.35 -2.76
N PHE A 111 -4.50 11.96 -1.76
CA PHE A 111 -4.65 12.42 -0.38
C PHE A 111 -4.53 13.94 -0.29
N LEU A 112 -3.52 14.52 -0.95
CA LEU A 112 -3.33 15.97 -0.96
C LEU A 112 -4.43 16.70 -1.71
N TYR A 113 -4.81 16.24 -2.90
CA TYR A 113 -5.93 16.83 -3.65
C TYR A 113 -7.17 16.91 -2.76
N ARG A 114 -7.48 15.82 -2.06
CA ARG A 114 -8.65 15.77 -1.19
C ARG A 114 -8.53 16.66 0.04
N VAL A 115 -7.37 16.67 0.68
CA VAL A 115 -7.10 17.56 1.82
C VAL A 115 -7.25 19.02 1.39
N THR A 116 -6.68 19.41 0.24
CA THR A 116 -6.80 20.78 -0.28
C THR A 116 -8.24 21.14 -0.63
N GLU A 117 -9.00 20.24 -1.24
CA GLU A 117 -10.41 20.44 -1.56
C GLU A 117 -11.24 20.64 -0.28
N LEU A 118 -11.03 19.80 0.74
CA LEU A 118 -11.72 19.95 2.03
C LEU A 118 -11.40 21.30 2.69
N TYR A 119 -10.13 21.73 2.69
CA TYR A 119 -9.73 23.03 3.24
C TYR A 119 -10.28 24.23 2.46
N LEU A 120 -10.48 24.10 1.14
CA LEU A 120 -10.98 25.19 0.29
C LEU A 120 -12.51 25.27 0.29
N THR A 121 -13.20 24.14 0.42
CA THR A 121 -14.66 24.05 0.25
C THR A 121 -15.42 24.03 1.58
N SER A 122 -14.77 23.73 2.71
CA SER A 122 -15.45 23.53 4.01
C SER A 122 -14.96 24.54 5.07
N PRO A 123 -15.52 25.76 5.16
CA PRO A 123 -15.20 26.69 6.25
C PRO A 123 -15.75 26.24 7.61
N ASP A 124 -16.68 25.28 7.65
CA ASP A 124 -17.34 24.80 8.86
C ASP A 124 -16.96 23.34 9.19
N LEU A 125 -15.74 23.16 9.72
CA LEU A 125 -15.21 21.87 10.19
C LEU A 125 -15.92 21.35 11.47
N ASN A 126 -16.91 22.08 12.00
CA ASN A 126 -17.55 21.78 13.27
C ASN A 126 -18.66 20.71 13.20
N SER A 127 -19.15 20.35 12.00
CA SER A 127 -20.19 19.33 11.84
C SER A 127 -19.60 17.99 11.38
N LEU A 128 -19.40 17.07 12.33
CA LEU A 128 -18.92 15.69 12.08
C LEU A 128 -19.79 14.92 11.06
N GLY A 129 -21.07 15.30 10.90
CA GLY A 129 -22.01 14.72 9.95
C GLY A 129 -21.81 15.14 8.49
N SER A 130 -21.33 16.36 8.22
CA SER A 130 -21.05 16.83 6.86
C SER A 130 -19.74 16.26 6.30
N TYR A 131 -18.81 15.92 7.21
CA TYR A 131 -17.52 15.32 6.88
C TYR A 131 -17.65 13.88 6.36
N SER A 132 -18.56 13.08 6.93
CA SER A 132 -18.76 11.69 6.54
C SER A 132 -19.41 11.54 5.15
N GLN A 133 -20.31 12.45 4.78
CA GLN A 133 -20.96 12.43 3.48
C GLN A 133 -20.06 12.91 2.34
N SER A 134 -19.13 13.85 2.60
CA SER A 134 -18.22 14.31 1.56
C SER A 134 -17.11 13.29 1.28
N ILE A 135 -16.55 12.63 2.29
CA ILE A 135 -15.40 11.73 2.11
C ILE A 135 -15.76 10.43 1.38
N GLY A 136 -16.97 9.91 1.60
CA GLY A 136 -17.40 8.64 0.99
C GLY A 136 -17.96 8.75 -0.43
N THR A 137 -18.16 9.95 -0.97
CA THR A 137 -18.87 10.17 -2.24
C THR A 137 -17.98 10.30 -3.46
N ASP A 138 -16.66 10.48 -3.28
CA ASP A 138 -15.71 10.61 -4.39
C ASP A 138 -15.35 9.22 -4.99
N PRO A 139 -15.84 8.87 -6.19
CA PRO A 139 -15.71 7.53 -6.75
C PRO A 139 -14.27 7.13 -7.07
N LEU A 140 -13.46 8.10 -7.52
CA LEU A 140 -12.06 7.88 -7.88
C LEU A 140 -11.20 7.57 -6.65
N THR A 141 -11.51 8.22 -5.53
CA THR A 141 -10.80 7.97 -4.26
C THR A 141 -11.04 6.54 -3.80
N ILE A 142 -12.28 6.05 -3.84
CA ILE A 142 -12.58 4.66 -3.48
C ILE A 142 -11.84 3.67 -4.39
N GLY A 143 -11.85 3.90 -5.70
CA GLY A 143 -11.14 3.03 -6.65
C GLY A 143 -9.63 2.95 -6.40
N VAL A 144 -8.98 4.11 -6.20
CA VAL A 144 -7.53 4.18 -5.92
C VAL A 144 -7.18 3.51 -4.59
N PHE A 145 -7.97 3.75 -3.54
CA PHE A 145 -7.73 3.14 -2.24
C PHE A 145 -7.91 1.62 -2.28
N PHE A 146 -8.94 1.11 -2.97
CA PHE A 146 -9.11 -0.33 -3.16
C PHE A 146 -7.97 -0.96 -3.97
N LEU A 147 -7.51 -0.30 -5.03
CA LEU A 147 -6.35 -0.73 -5.81
C LEU A 147 -5.12 -0.90 -4.92
N ILE A 148 -4.84 0.11 -4.10
CA ILE A 148 -3.72 0.10 -3.17
C ILE A 148 -3.89 -1.02 -2.13
N ALA A 149 -5.08 -1.15 -1.55
CA ALA A 149 -5.32 -2.14 -0.51
C ALA A 149 -5.19 -3.58 -1.03
N VAL A 150 -5.82 -3.90 -2.16
CA VAL A 150 -5.72 -5.23 -2.81
C VAL A 150 -4.27 -5.55 -3.14
N TYR A 151 -3.52 -4.57 -3.65
CA TYR A 151 -2.09 -4.75 -3.90
C TYR A 151 -1.31 -5.11 -2.63
N TYR A 152 -1.44 -4.30 -1.57
CA TYR A 152 -0.64 -4.49 -0.36
C TYR A 152 -1.01 -5.78 0.37
N ILE A 153 -2.29 -6.15 0.40
CA ILE A 153 -2.76 -7.41 0.98
C ILE A 153 -2.18 -8.58 0.18
N GLY A 154 -2.40 -8.61 -1.15
CA GLY A 154 -1.98 -9.72 -2.00
C GLY A 154 -0.46 -9.90 -2.04
N PHE A 155 0.29 -8.80 -2.10
CA PHE A 155 1.76 -8.83 -2.06
C PHE A 155 2.27 -9.30 -0.69
N SER A 156 1.74 -8.76 0.41
CA SER A 156 2.18 -9.14 1.76
C SER A 156 1.88 -10.60 2.05
N SER A 157 0.68 -11.10 1.68
CA SER A 157 0.32 -12.51 1.84
C SER A 157 1.24 -13.42 1.02
N PHE A 158 1.58 -13.04 -0.21
CA PHE A 158 2.51 -13.81 -1.05
C PHE A 158 3.89 -13.92 -0.40
N VAL A 159 4.44 -12.78 0.06
CA VAL A 159 5.77 -12.74 0.69
C VAL A 159 5.79 -13.54 1.99
N ILE A 160 4.74 -13.46 2.81
CA ILE A 160 4.63 -14.23 4.05
C ILE A 160 4.57 -15.73 3.76
N LYS A 161 3.74 -16.15 2.80
CA LYS A 161 3.63 -17.58 2.41
C LYS A 161 4.98 -18.13 1.96
N LEU A 162 5.71 -17.36 1.15
CA LEU A 162 7.03 -17.76 0.69
C LEU A 162 8.06 -17.81 1.81
N SER A 163 8.02 -16.85 2.74
CA SER A 163 8.92 -16.86 3.90
C SER A 163 8.69 -18.05 4.82
N ARG A 164 7.44 -18.53 4.95
CA ARG A 164 7.10 -19.70 5.77
C ARG A 164 7.68 -20.98 5.18
N ASN A 165 7.45 -21.20 3.88
CA ASN A 165 7.95 -22.39 3.18
C ASN A 165 9.47 -22.56 3.29
N GLU A 166 10.22 -21.44 3.26
CA GLU A 166 11.68 -21.45 3.38
C GLU A 166 12.17 -21.71 4.82
N LEU A 167 11.40 -21.32 5.83
CA LEU A 167 11.70 -21.65 7.23
C LEU A 167 11.50 -23.16 7.48
N ASP A 168 10.44 -23.74 6.92
CA ASP A 168 10.13 -25.17 7.04
C ASP A 168 11.21 -26.03 6.37
N GLN A 169 11.73 -25.63 5.19
CA GLN A 169 12.83 -26.32 4.53
C GLN A 169 14.16 -26.28 5.31
N ASN A 170 14.50 -25.12 5.90
CA ASN A 170 15.70 -25.02 6.74
C ASN A 170 15.57 -25.86 8.03
N GLY A 171 14.36 -25.98 8.59
CA GLY A 171 14.08 -26.85 9.73
C GLY A 171 14.39 -28.31 9.43
N HIS A 172 13.86 -28.83 8.33
CA HIS A 172 14.11 -30.21 7.90
C HIS A 172 15.58 -30.48 7.52
N SER A 173 16.29 -29.52 6.94
CA SER A 173 17.72 -29.69 6.65
C SER A 173 18.54 -29.83 7.94
N LYS A 174 18.24 -28.99 8.94
CA LYS A 174 18.97 -28.99 10.21
C LYS A 174 18.72 -30.27 11.03
N GLU A 175 17.50 -30.81 10.97
CA GLU A 175 17.15 -32.08 11.62
C GLU A 175 17.90 -33.27 11.01
N LYS A 176 18.04 -33.32 9.69
CA LYS A 176 18.82 -34.35 8.99
C LYS A 176 20.31 -34.30 9.35
N ASP A 177 20.88 -33.09 9.46
CA ASP A 177 22.29 -32.91 9.84
C ASP A 177 22.57 -33.34 11.31
N ILE A 178 21.56 -33.24 12.19
CA ILE A 178 21.68 -33.68 13.59
C ILE A 178 21.58 -35.21 13.70
N LEU A 179 20.73 -35.84 12.89
CA LEU A 179 20.54 -37.31 12.90
C LEU A 179 21.67 -38.08 12.19
N ALA A 180 22.45 -37.41 11.33
CA ALA A 180 23.57 -38.00 10.61
C ALA A 180 24.91 -37.96 11.39
N ARG A 181 24.88 -37.48 12.64
CA ARG A 181 26.07 -37.27 13.49
C ARG A 181 25.97 -38.11 14.77
#